data_AF-A0A3A0D2Q2-F1
#
_entry.id   AF-A0A3A0D2Q2-F1
#
_cell.length_a   1.000
_cell.length_b   1.000
_cell.length_c   1.000
_cell.angle_alpha   90.00
_cell.angle_beta   90.00
_cell.angle_gamma   90.00
#
_symmetry.space_group_name_H-M   'P 1'
#
loop_
_entity.id
_entity.type
_entity.pdbx_description
1 polymer ?
#
loop_
_entity_poly.entity_id
_entity_poly.type
_entity_poly.pdbx_seq_one_letter_code
_entity_poly.pdbx_strand_id
1 'polypeptide(L)'
;DGKLFLTTPNVSSLESRLAFFFTGVHDHPPRVLRDDSPNVFMEHINLIPYHRLETFLRFAGFEIETLTTYKLRKGSLLLYPFVYPLARLRYAFVFNKNYKNKPEAQRYWGIFQQYLSRAVLCGSHNVIVARKR
;
A
#
# COMPACT_ATOMS: atom_id res chain seq x y z
N ASP A 1 -22.06 6.45 13.17
CA ASP A 1 -20.83 6.99 12.54
C ASP A 1 -19.56 6.41 13.14
N GLY A 2 -19.20 5.19 12.74
CA GLY A 2 -17.94 4.56 13.19
C GLY A 2 -16.75 4.98 12.34
N LYS A 3 -15.64 5.37 12.96
CA LYS A 3 -14.35 5.61 12.31
C LYS A 3 -13.32 4.56 12.72
N LEU A 4 -12.53 4.11 11.76
CA LEU A 4 -11.38 3.25 11.95
C LEU A 4 -10.11 4.06 11.70
N PHE A 5 -9.22 4.05 12.68
CA PHE A 5 -7.87 4.59 12.57
C PHE A 5 -6.89 3.43 12.54
N LEU A 6 -6.09 3.33 11.48
CA LEU A 6 -5.17 2.22 11.27
C LEU A 6 -3.81 2.72 10.82
N THR A 7 -2.76 2.20 11.43
CA THR A 7 -1.38 2.37 10.98
C THR A 7 -0.75 1.00 10.75
N THR A 8 -0.13 0.81 9.59
CA THR A 8 0.58 -0.45 9.25
C THR A 8 1.88 -0.13 8.52
N PRO A 9 2.94 -0.97 8.68
CA PRO A 9 4.11 -0.90 7.82
C PRO A 9 3.72 -0.96 6.34
N ASN A 10 4.45 -0.22 5.50
CA ASN A 10 4.15 -0.10 4.08
C ASN A 10 5.07 -0.95 3.20
N VAL A 11 4.72 -2.23 3.04
CA VAL A 11 5.39 -3.13 2.09
C VAL A 11 5.07 -2.85 0.62
N SER A 12 4.11 -1.95 0.37
CA SER A 12 3.81 -1.47 -0.98
C SER A 12 4.69 -0.30 -1.42
N SER A 13 5.60 0.18 -0.58
CA SER A 13 6.59 1.18 -0.98
C SER A 13 7.55 0.63 -2.05
N LEU A 14 8.04 1.49 -2.94
CA LEU A 14 8.94 1.11 -4.02
C LEU A 14 10.23 0.47 -3.52
N GLU A 15 10.80 1.02 -2.45
CA GLU A 15 11.97 0.48 -1.79
C GLU A 15 11.72 -0.95 -1.25
N SER A 16 10.59 -1.19 -0.59
CA SER A 16 10.25 -2.52 -0.06
C SER A 16 9.96 -3.54 -1.17
N ARG A 17 9.34 -3.10 -2.29
CA ARG A 17 9.17 -3.95 -3.48
C ARG A 17 10.50 -4.32 -4.12
N LEU A 18 11.44 -3.36 -4.18
CA LEU A 18 12.77 -3.61 -4.72
C LEU A 18 13.56 -4.57 -3.84
N ALA A 19 13.52 -4.39 -2.52
CA ALA A 19 14.09 -5.33 -1.57
C ALA A 19 13.51 -6.74 -1.77
N PHE A 20 12.18 -6.87 -1.87
CA PHE A 20 11.52 -8.15 -2.11
C PHE A 20 11.95 -8.79 -3.44
N PHE A 21 12.06 -8.01 -4.51
CA PHE A 21 12.52 -8.51 -5.80
C PHE A 21 13.92 -9.15 -5.70
N PHE A 22 14.84 -8.54 -4.95
CA PHE A 22 16.21 -9.06 -4.82
C PHE A 22 16.39 -10.14 -3.75
N THR A 23 15.55 -10.13 -2.70
CA THR A 23 15.82 -10.93 -1.48
C THR A 23 14.69 -11.88 -1.10
N GLY A 24 13.51 -11.74 -1.71
CA GLY A 24 12.31 -12.50 -1.33
C GLY A 24 11.63 -12.02 -0.05
N VAL A 25 12.11 -10.95 0.60
CA VAL A 25 11.56 -10.42 1.85
C VAL A 25 11.25 -8.93 1.77
N HIS A 26 10.28 -8.49 2.56
CA HIS A 26 9.96 -7.08 2.73
C HIS A 26 10.73 -6.45 3.90
N ASP A 27 11.14 -5.19 3.74
CA ASP A 27 11.87 -4.35 4.73
C ASP A 27 13.34 -4.69 5.05
N HIS A 28 14.00 -3.76 5.74
CA HIS A 28 15.46 -3.68 5.94
C HIS A 28 16.03 -4.75 6.89
N PRO A 29 17.20 -5.32 6.54
CA PRO A 29 17.43 -6.41 5.56
C PRO A 29 16.66 -7.70 5.93
N PRO A 30 16.71 -8.78 5.11
CA PRO A 30 16.35 -10.13 5.54
C PRO A 30 17.05 -10.46 6.85
N ARG A 31 16.29 -10.38 7.93
CA ARG A 31 16.69 -10.93 9.22
C ARG A 31 15.92 -12.21 9.39
N VAL A 32 16.66 -13.25 9.75
CA VAL A 32 16.05 -14.49 10.22
C VAL A 32 15.27 -14.12 11.48
N LEU A 33 13.99 -14.47 11.50
CA LEU A 33 13.17 -14.34 12.71
C LEU A 33 13.82 -15.21 13.78
N ARG A 34 14.10 -14.62 14.93
CA ARG A 34 14.76 -15.30 16.03
C ARG A 34 13.69 -16.00 16.86
N ASP A 35 13.73 -17.33 16.88
CA ASP A 35 12.84 -18.17 17.70
C ASP A 35 13.10 -18.03 19.20
N ASP A 36 14.30 -17.57 19.58
CA ASP A 36 14.68 -17.21 20.94
C ASP A 36 14.30 -15.77 21.35
N SER A 37 13.67 -14.99 20.45
CA SER A 37 13.24 -13.63 20.73
C SER A 37 12.04 -13.63 21.68
N PRO A 38 12.11 -12.92 22.84
CA PRO A 38 10.95 -12.79 23.72
C PRO A 38 9.78 -12.04 23.06
N ASN A 39 10.02 -11.38 21.92
CA ASN A 39 9.04 -10.60 21.18
C ASN A 39 8.79 -11.15 19.78
N VAL A 40 8.95 -12.46 19.55
CA VAL A 40 8.79 -13.09 18.22
C VAL A 40 7.45 -12.73 17.53
N PHE A 41 6.37 -12.56 18.29
CA PHE A 41 5.05 -12.19 17.76
C PHE A 41 4.92 -10.69 17.40
N MET A 42 5.83 -9.85 17.87
CA MET A 42 5.93 -8.43 17.49
C MET A 42 6.76 -8.23 16.22
N GLU A 43 7.44 -9.28 15.75
CA GLU A 43 8.11 -9.26 14.46
C GLU A 43 7.05 -9.25 13.35
N HIS A 44 7.25 -8.45 12.31
CA HIS A 44 6.25 -8.20 11.26
C HIS A 44 6.08 -9.40 10.32
N ILE A 45 5.50 -10.49 10.81
CA ILE A 45 5.34 -11.77 10.09
C ILE A 45 4.19 -11.77 9.09
N ASN A 46 3.18 -10.90 9.27
CA ASN A 46 1.98 -10.82 8.44
C ASN A 46 1.82 -9.43 7.82
N LEU A 47 2.80 -9.01 7.03
CA LEU A 47 2.75 -7.73 6.34
C LEU A 47 1.69 -7.74 5.23
N ILE A 48 0.74 -6.81 5.29
CA ILE A 48 -0.35 -6.69 4.32
C ILE A 48 -0.03 -5.55 3.33
N PRO A 49 0.07 -5.84 2.02
CA PRO A 49 0.23 -4.80 1.02
C PRO A 49 -1.05 -3.95 0.91
N TYR A 50 -0.89 -2.66 0.57
CA TYR A 50 -1.98 -1.69 0.61
C TYR A 50 -3.20 -2.09 -0.23
N HIS A 51 -3.01 -2.67 -1.42
CA HIS A 51 -4.12 -3.10 -2.27
C HIS A 51 -5.02 -4.15 -1.57
N ARG A 52 -4.42 -5.04 -0.78
CA ARG A 52 -5.15 -6.06 -0.02
C ARG A 52 -5.87 -5.43 1.16
N LEU A 53 -5.22 -4.50 1.85
CA LEU A 53 -5.83 -3.74 2.93
C LEU A 53 -7.02 -2.90 2.46
N GLU A 54 -6.89 -2.18 1.34
CA GLU A 54 -7.99 -1.46 0.70
C GLU A 54 -9.16 -2.39 0.40
N THR A 55 -8.88 -3.57 -0.17
CA THR A 55 -9.92 -4.53 -0.53
C THR A 55 -10.66 -5.03 0.71
N PHE A 56 -9.93 -5.33 1.79
CA PHE A 56 -10.54 -5.74 3.05
C PHE A 56 -11.39 -4.65 3.67
N LEU A 57 -10.92 -3.40 3.69
CA LEU A 57 -11.71 -2.27 4.19
C LEU A 57 -12.99 -2.10 3.36
N ARG A 58 -12.88 -2.14 2.03
CA ARG A 58 -14.03 -2.02 1.13
C ARG A 58 -15.04 -3.16 1.30
N PHE A 59 -14.57 -4.40 1.46
CA PHE A 59 -15.44 -5.56 1.72
C PHE A 59 -16.09 -5.49 3.09
N ALA A 60 -15.39 -4.95 4.08
CA ALA A 60 -15.94 -4.66 5.39
C ALA A 60 -16.84 -3.42 5.41
N GLY A 61 -17.18 -2.80 4.27
CA GLY A 61 -18.08 -1.65 4.18
C GLY A 61 -17.47 -0.34 4.68
N PHE A 62 -16.14 -0.23 4.71
CA PHE A 62 -15.44 1.01 5.01
C PHE A 62 -15.09 1.78 3.74
N GLU A 63 -15.06 3.10 3.87
CA GLU A 63 -14.55 4.05 2.87
C GLU A 63 -13.36 4.80 3.45
N ILE A 64 -12.24 4.81 2.71
CA ILE A 64 -11.01 5.49 3.13
C ILE A 64 -11.18 6.99 2.89
N GLU A 65 -11.24 7.76 3.98
CA GLU A 65 -11.33 9.23 3.96
C GLU A 65 -9.94 9.88 3.91
N THR A 66 -8.95 9.26 4.55
CA THR A 66 -7.58 9.78 4.62
C THR A 66 -6.60 8.66 4.42
N LEU A 67 -5.62 8.91 3.56
CA LEU A 67 -4.45 8.06 3.35
C LEU A 67 -3.22 8.94 3.37
N THR A 68 -2.38 8.76 4.38
CA THR A 68 -1.12 9.48 4.53
C THR A 68 -0.02 8.54 5.00
N THR A 69 1.16 9.08 5.26
CA THR A 69 2.30 8.34 5.77
C THR A 69 3.02 9.13 6.84
N TYR A 70 3.63 8.41 7.78
CA TYR A 70 4.45 9.02 8.82
C TYR A 70 5.73 9.67 8.25
N LYS A 71 6.41 8.98 7.33
CA LYS A 71 7.67 9.44 6.75
C LYS A 71 7.85 8.90 5.34
N LEU A 72 8.42 9.71 4.45
CA LEU A 72 8.83 9.27 3.13
C LEU A 72 10.19 8.56 3.18
N ARG A 73 10.29 7.44 2.46
CA ARG A 73 11.51 6.65 2.29
C ARG A 73 12.36 7.24 1.17
N LYS A 74 13.66 7.44 1.44
CA LYS A 74 14.60 8.04 0.48
C LYS A 74 14.78 7.15 -0.76
N GLY A 75 14.92 5.83 -0.58
CA GLY A 75 15.05 4.90 -1.71
C GLY A 75 13.80 4.90 -2.59
N SER A 76 12.61 4.93 -1.98
CA SER A 76 11.37 5.04 -2.75
C SER A 76 11.27 6.36 -3.52
N LEU A 77 11.68 7.49 -2.93
CA LEU A 77 11.69 8.78 -3.63
C LEU A 77 12.63 8.80 -4.82
N LEU A 78 13.79 8.14 -4.71
CA LEU A 78 14.73 7.97 -5.83
C LEU A 78 14.11 7.14 -6.97
N LEU A 79 13.38 6.08 -6.65
CA LEU A 79 12.72 5.21 -7.63
C LEU A 79 11.44 5.83 -8.23
N TYR A 80 10.78 6.72 -7.49
CA TYR A 80 9.48 7.28 -7.84
C TYR A 80 9.38 7.88 -9.26
N PRO A 81 10.28 8.78 -9.72
CA PRO A 81 10.15 9.40 -11.04
C PRO A 81 10.23 8.39 -12.19
N PHE A 82 10.88 7.24 -11.99
CA PHE A 82 11.00 6.19 -13.00
C PHE A 82 9.82 5.22 -12.97
N VAL A 83 9.38 4.82 -11.76
CA VAL A 83 8.32 3.81 -11.61
C VAL A 83 6.92 4.39 -11.76
N TYR A 84 6.68 5.59 -11.22
CA TYR A 84 5.35 6.22 -11.25
C TYR A 84 4.75 6.36 -12.65
N PRO A 85 5.45 6.90 -13.67
CA PRO A 85 4.85 7.05 -15.00
C PRO A 85 4.48 5.70 -15.62
N LEU A 86 5.37 4.70 -15.50
CA LEU A 86 5.12 3.35 -16.02
C LEU A 86 3.94 2.68 -15.32
N ALA A 87 3.89 2.76 -13.99
CA ALA A 87 2.79 2.21 -13.20
C ALA A 87 1.45 2.91 -13.51
N ARG A 88 1.47 4.23 -13.68
CA ARG A 88 0.29 5.02 -14.06
C ARG A 88 -0.23 4.63 -15.44
N LEU A 89 0.66 4.49 -16.43
CA LEU A 89 0.28 4.02 -17.77
C LEU A 89 -0.32 2.61 -17.72
N ARG A 90 0.33 1.70 -16.97
CA ARG A 90 -0.17 0.34 -16.78
C ARG A 90 -1.58 0.34 -16.18
N TYR A 91 -1.82 1.09 -15.12
CA TYR A 91 -3.15 1.17 -14.50
C TYR A 91 -4.18 1.91 -15.37
N ALA A 92 -3.78 2.93 -16.14
CA ALA A 92 -4.67 3.57 -17.10
C ALA A 92 -5.15 2.57 -18.18
N PHE A 93 -4.26 1.71 -18.68
CA PHE A 93 -4.64 0.63 -19.61
C PHE A 93 -5.60 -0.37 -18.96
N VAL A 94 -5.30 -0.83 -17.73
CA VAL A 94 -6.19 -1.73 -16.98
C VAL A 94 -7.56 -1.10 -16.75
N PHE A 95 -7.57 0.17 -16.37
CA PHE A 95 -8.78 0.94 -16.13
C PHE A 95 -9.64 1.04 -17.39
N ASN A 96 -9.03 1.46 -18.50
CA ASN A 96 -9.71 1.59 -19.78
C ASN A 96 -10.29 0.26 -20.26
N LYS A 97 -9.54 -0.84 -20.10
CA LYS A 97 -9.96 -2.17 -20.54
C LYS A 97 -11.12 -2.73 -19.71
N ASN A 98 -11.13 -2.52 -18.39
CA ASN A 98 -12.02 -3.29 -17.50
C ASN A 98 -13.09 -2.45 -16.78
N TYR A 99 -12.87 -1.15 -16.60
CA TYR A 99 -13.66 -0.34 -15.66
C TYR A 99 -14.30 0.91 -16.28
N LYS A 100 -13.74 1.47 -17.37
CA LYS A 100 -14.18 2.76 -17.96
C LYS A 100 -15.69 2.83 -18.24
N ASN A 101 -16.30 1.75 -18.69
CA ASN A 101 -17.73 1.70 -19.05
C ASN A 101 -18.62 1.11 -17.93
N LYS A 102 -18.13 1.01 -16.70
CA LYS A 102 -18.89 0.46 -15.56
C LYS A 102 -19.53 1.60 -14.74
N PRO A 103 -20.70 1.36 -14.10
CA PRO A 103 -21.43 2.38 -13.33
C PRO A 103 -20.60 3.07 -12.21
N GLU A 104 -19.56 2.41 -11.70
CA GLU A 104 -18.69 2.93 -10.64
C GLU A 104 -17.26 3.25 -11.13
N ALA A 105 -17.08 3.54 -12.42
CA ALA A 105 -15.76 3.78 -13.02
C ALA A 105 -14.91 4.79 -12.22
N GLN A 106 -15.50 5.93 -11.83
CA GLN A 106 -14.78 6.96 -11.07
C GLN A 106 -14.28 6.45 -9.70
N ARG A 107 -15.07 5.62 -9.02
CA ARG A 107 -14.68 5.00 -7.75
C ARG A 107 -13.47 4.08 -7.93
N TYR A 108 -13.49 3.22 -8.94
CA TYR A 108 -12.35 2.34 -9.25
C TYR A 108 -11.10 3.12 -9.65
N TRP A 109 -11.26 4.21 -10.39
CA TRP A 109 -10.13 5.08 -10.69
C TRP A 109 -9.54 5.72 -9.43
N GLY A 110 -10.39 6.17 -8.49
CA GLY A 110 -9.94 6.67 -7.18
C GLY A 110 -9.10 5.65 -6.41
N ILE A 111 -9.47 4.36 -6.46
CA ILE A 111 -8.68 3.28 -5.85
C ILE A 111 -7.31 3.14 -6.53
N PHE A 112 -7.24 3.15 -7.86
CA PHE A 112 -5.94 3.14 -8.56
C PHE A 112 -5.08 4.37 -8.23
N GLN A 113 -5.70 5.54 -8.06
CA GLN A 113 -5.00 6.75 -7.63
C GLN A 113 -4.43 6.61 -6.22
N GLN A 114 -5.14 5.93 -5.30
CA GLN A 114 -4.59 5.61 -3.98
C GLN A 114 -3.37 4.68 -4.08
N TYR A 115 -3.43 3.65 -4.93
CA TYR A 115 -2.29 2.73 -5.15
C TYR A 115 -1.04 3.43 -5.68
N LEU A 116 -1.25 4.49 -6.47
CA LEU A 116 -0.20 5.31 -7.05
C LEU A 116 0.18 6.54 -6.19
N SER A 117 -0.47 6.73 -5.04
CA SER A 117 -0.22 7.87 -4.18
C SER A 117 1.22 7.84 -3.62
N ARG A 118 1.75 9.02 -3.30
CA ARG A 118 3.04 9.14 -2.60
C ARG A 118 3.04 8.43 -1.25
N ALA A 119 1.91 8.39 -0.55
CA ALA A 119 1.79 7.66 0.72
C ALA A 119 2.05 6.16 0.51
N VAL A 120 1.48 5.56 -0.54
CA VAL A 120 1.64 4.13 -0.83
C VAL A 120 2.97 3.82 -1.50
N LEU A 121 3.40 4.59 -2.49
CA LEU A 121 4.63 4.30 -3.22
C LEU A 121 5.89 4.72 -2.45
N CYS A 122 5.82 5.76 -1.63
CA CYS A 122 6.99 6.33 -0.97
C CYS A 122 6.94 6.37 0.55
N GLY A 123 5.80 6.07 1.18
CA GLY A 123 5.67 6.10 2.63
C GLY A 123 6.33 4.92 3.34
N SER A 124 6.72 5.12 4.59
CA SER A 124 7.22 4.08 5.48
C SER A 124 6.12 3.23 6.09
N HIS A 125 5.00 3.88 6.40
CA HIS A 125 3.78 3.30 6.96
C HIS A 125 2.58 3.88 6.22
N ASN A 126 1.51 3.11 6.10
CA ASN A 126 0.21 3.63 5.68
C ASN A 126 -0.54 4.06 6.95
N VAL A 127 -0.93 5.34 7.00
CA VAL A 127 -1.79 5.90 8.05
C VAL A 127 -3.14 6.17 7.41
N ILE A 128 -4.15 5.44 7.86
CA ILE A 128 -5.46 5.37 7.22
C ILE A 128 -6.53 5.79 8.22
N VAL A 129 -7.43 6.66 7.77
CA VAL A 129 -8.71 6.92 8.43
C VAL A 129 -9.82 6.45 7.49
N ALA A 130 -10.68 5.57 7.97
CA ALA A 130 -11.80 5.04 7.20
C ALA A 130 -13.11 5.17 7.97
N ARG A 131 -14.21 5.45 7.27
CA ARG A 131 -15.56 5.58 7.84
C ARG A 131 -16.41 4.39 7.42
N LYS A 132 -17.18 3.84 8.36
CA LYS A 132 -18.17 2.79 8.07
C LYS A 132 -19.33 3.41 7.30
N ARG A 133 -19.61 2.88 6.11
CA ARG A 133 -20.80 3.21 5.31
C ARG A 133 -22.03 2.55 5.90
#